data_AF-A0A3A9VRT4-F1
#
_entry.id   AF-A0A3A9VRT4-F1
#
_cell.length_a   1.000
_cell.length_b   1.000
_cell.length_c   1.000
_cell.angle_alpha   90.00
_cell.angle_beta   90.00
_cell.angle_gamma   90.00
#
_symmetry.space_group_name_H-M   'P 1'
#
loop_
_entity.id
_entity.type
_entity.pdbx_description
1 polymer ?
#
loop_
_entity_poly.entity_id
_entity_poly.type
_entity_poly.pdbx_seq_one_letter_code
_entity_poly.pdbx_strand_id
1 'polypeptide(L)' 'MTTPDPHHHAWRKSSYSSGNGGSCLETRPERHHGIAVRDSKEHGAGPILTISHDAWRAFIDMATS' A
#
# COMPACT_ATOMS: atom_id res chain seq x y z
N MET A 1 -9.72 -22.11 2.46
CA MET A 1 -9.03 -21.88 1.18
C MET A 1 -9.45 -20.50 0.69
N THR A 2 -8.58 -19.50 0.85
CA THR A 2 -8.90 -18.10 0.52
C THR A 2 -8.76 -17.91 -0.99
N THR A 3 -9.85 -17.55 -1.67
CA THR A 3 -9.85 -17.23 -3.11
C THR A 3 -8.85 -16.09 -3.37
N PRO A 4 -7.95 -16.19 -4.36
CA PRO A 4 -7.07 -15.09 -4.70
C PRO A 4 -7.90 -13.92 -5.23
N ASP A 5 -7.82 -12.77 -4.59
CA ASP A 5 -8.35 -11.52 -5.13
C ASP A 5 -7.60 -11.20 -6.44
N PRO A 6 -8.28 -11.11 -7.59
CA PRO A 6 -7.63 -10.79 -8.87
C PRO A 6 -6.98 -9.40 -8.88
N HIS A 7 -7.27 -8.54 -7.90
CA HIS A 7 -6.61 -7.24 -7.72
C HIS A 7 -5.32 -7.30 -6.89
N HIS A 8 -4.95 -8.45 -6.33
CA HIS A 8 -3.75 -8.60 -5.52
C HIS A 8 -2.47 -8.32 -6.33
N HIS A 9 -2.51 -8.51 -7.66
CA HIS A 9 -1.37 -8.27 -8.56
C HIS A 9 -0.92 -6.80 -8.66
N ALA A 10 -1.74 -5.84 -8.25
CA ALA A 10 -1.39 -4.42 -8.30
C ALA A 10 -0.90 -3.86 -6.95
N TRP A 11 -1.18 -4.55 -5.84
CA TRP A 11 -0.76 -4.15 -4.50
C TRP A 11 0.66 -4.64 -4.20
N ARG A 12 1.55 -3.71 -3.84
CA ARG A 12 2.91 -4.01 -3.38
C ARG A 12 2.97 -3.95 -1.87
N LYS A 13 3.46 -5.04 -1.29
CA LYS A 13 3.79 -5.18 0.13
C LYS A 13 5.25 -4.80 0.36
N SER A 14 5.55 -4.12 1.46
CA SER A 14 6.91 -3.75 1.81
C SER A 14 7.75 -5.00 2.14
N SER A 15 8.99 -5.06 1.64
CA SER A 15 9.94 -6.15 1.94
C SER A 15 10.44 -6.14 3.39
N TYR A 16 10.39 -4.99 4.07
CA TYR A 16 10.68 -4.89 5.51
C TYR A 16 9.56 -5.46 6.39
N SER A 17 8.46 -5.94 5.79
CA SER A 17 7.32 -6.53 6.50
C SER A 17 7.50 -8.02 6.81
N SER A 18 8.65 -8.62 6.49
CA SER A 18 8.97 -10.01 6.83
C SER A 18 9.81 -10.07 8.12
N GLY A 19 9.14 -10.08 9.27
CA GLY A 19 9.76 -10.35 10.57
C GLY A 19 8.90 -9.87 11.74
N ASN A 20 8.60 -10.76 12.68
CA ASN A 20 8.08 -10.46 14.03
C ASN A 20 6.71 -9.77 14.23
N GLY A 21 5.76 -9.79 13.28
CA GLY A 21 4.41 -9.27 13.62
C GLY A 21 3.43 -8.91 12.50
N GLY A 22 3.76 -9.16 11.24
CA GLY A 22 2.80 -9.09 10.14
C GLY A 22 2.58 -7.69 9.53
N SER A 23 2.62 -7.67 8.20
CA SER A 23 2.35 -6.55 7.28
C SER A 23 1.30 -5.54 7.78
N CYS A 24 1.67 -4.27 7.84
CA CYS A 24 0.74 -3.20 8.23
C CYS A 24 0.19 -2.38 7.06
N LEU A 25 0.87 -2.31 5.90
CA LEU A 25 0.41 -1.51 4.78
C LEU A 25 0.74 -2.15 3.42
N GLU A 26 -0.16 -1.97 2.46
CA GLU A 26 0.03 -2.26 1.04
C GLU A 26 -0.18 -0.98 0.23
N THR A 27 0.58 -0.83 -0.86
CA THR A 27 0.48 0.33 -1.75
C THR A 27 0.19 -0.08 -3.19
N ARG A 28 -0.58 0.73 -3.91
CA ARG A 28 -0.87 0.52 -5.33
C ARG A 28 -0.82 1.86 -6.06
N PRO A 29 0.04 2.03 -7.08
CA PRO A 29 0.02 3.21 -7.92
C PRO A 29 -1.27 3.29 -8.74
N GLU A 30 -1.91 4.46 -8.75
CA GLU A 30 -3.05 4.80 -9.58
C GLU A 30 -2.65 5.92 -10.56
N ARG A 31 -2.73 5.62 -11.87
CA ARG A 31 -2.22 6.53 -12.92
C ARG A 31 -2.75 7.96 -12.81
N HIS A 32 -4.01 8.14 -12.41
CA HIS A 32 -4.67 9.45 -12.40
C HIS A 32 -4.91 10.02 -11.00
N HIS A 33 -4.83 9.20 -9.94
CA HIS A 33 -5.27 9.61 -8.61
C HIS A 33 -4.13 9.67 -7.58
N GLY A 34 -2.97 9.06 -7.85
CA GLY A 34 -1.84 9.05 -6.94
C GLY A 34 -1.47 7.65 -6.49
N ILE A 35 -1.23 7.48 -5.19
CA ILE A 35 -0.87 6.21 -4.57
C ILE A 35 -1.98 5.81 -3.59
N ALA A 36 -2.60 4.67 -3.86
CA ALA A 36 -3.54 4.05 -2.93
C ALA A 36 -2.75 3.31 -1.84
N VAL A 37 -3.18 3.45 -0.59
CA VAL A 37 -2.59 2.85 0.61
C VAL A 37 -3.70 2.19 1.41
N ARG A 38 -3.48 0.96 1.88
CA ARG A 38 -4.43 0.22 2.73
C ARG A 38 -3.72 -0.60 3.78
N ASP A 39 -4.44 -0.94 4.85
CA ASP A 39 -3.97 -1.94 5.82
C ASP A 39 -4.20 -3.36 5.27
N SER A 40 -3.12 -4.15 5.20
CA SER A 40 -3.19 -5.54 4.73
C SER A 40 -3.93 -6.49 5.68
N LYS A 41 -4.06 -6.14 6.97
CA LYS A 41 -4.76 -6.93 8.00
C LYS A 41 -6.26 -6.88 7.84
N GLU A 42 -6.78 -5.82 7.22
CA GLU A 42 -8.19 -5.69 6.92
C GLU A 42 -8.63 -6.56 5.74
N HIS A 43 -7.70 -7.30 5.11
CA HIS A 43 -7.98 -8.27 4.05
C HIS A 43 -8.88 -7.74 2.91
N GLY A 44 -8.78 -6.45 2.61
CA GLY A 44 -9.56 -5.76 1.58
C GLY A 44 -10.91 -5.19 2.05
N ALA A 45 -11.31 -5.39 3.30
CA ALA A 45 -12.51 -4.80 3.89
C ALA A 45 -12.30 -3.39 4.46
N GLY A 46 -11.03 -2.99 4.66
CA GLY A 46 -10.65 -1.71 5.23
C GLY A 46 -10.65 -0.54 4.23
N PRO A 47 -10.61 0.71 4.73
CA PRO A 47 -10.58 1.88 3.87
C PRO A 47 -9.30 1.96 3.05
N ILE A 48 -9.40 2.57 1.86
CA ILE A 48 -8.27 2.91 0.99
C ILE A 48 -8.01 4.41 1.07
N LEU A 49 -6.83 4.79 1.54
CA LEU A 49 -6.36 6.17 1.49
C LEU A 49 -5.69 6.42 0.14
N THR A 50 -6.07 7.49 -0.56
CA THR A 50 -5.41 7.90 -1.81
C THR A 50 -4.60 9.17 -1.56
N ILE A 51 -3.30 9.11 -1.80
CA ILE A 51 -2.35 10.21 -1.62
C ILE A 51 -1.95 10.70 -3.01
N SER A 52 -2.00 12.01 -3.26
CA SER A 52 -1.59 12.56 -4.56
C SER A 52 -0.12 12.25 -4.88
N HIS A 53 0.24 12.22 -6.16
CA HIS A 53 1.61 11.98 -6.60
C HIS A 53 2.61 12.98 -5.98
N ASP A 54 2.22 14.25 -5.88
CA ASP A 54 3.10 15.29 -5.35
C ASP A 54 3.30 15.17 -3.84
N ALA A 55 2.23 14.85 -3.09
CA ALA A 55 2.33 14.59 -1.65
C ALA A 55 3.17 13.33 -1.36
N TRP A 56 3.03 12.29 -2.17
CA TRP A 56 3.83 11.06 -2.04
C TRP A 56 5.32 11.29 -2.31
N ARG A 57 5.65 12.10 -3.32
CA ARG A 57 7.05 12.50 -3.60
C ARG A 57 7.65 13.28 -2.44
N ALA A 58 6.96 14.31 -1.97
CA ALA A 58 7.41 15.12 -0.84
C ALA A 58 7.62 14.28 0.43
N PHE A 59 6.76 13.29 0.68
CA PHE A 59 6.92 12.34 1.77
C PHE A 59 8.20 11.50 1.63
N ILE A 60 8.49 10.96 0.45
CA ILE A 60 9.72 10.17 0.21
C ILE A 60 10.97 11.03 0.36
N ASP A 61 10.97 12.24 -0.20
CA ASP A 61 12.11 13.15 -0.11
C ASP A 61 12.45 13.46 1.35
N MET A 62 11.43 13.69 2.18
CA MET A 62 11.59 13.85 3.63
C MET A 62 12.11 12.58 4.32
N ALA A 63 11.57 11.41 3.97
CA ALA A 63 11.89 10.14 4.62
C ALA A 63 13.28 9.58 4.24
N THR A 64 13.93 10.12 3.22
CA THR A 64 15.22 9.65 2.71
C THR A 64 16.36 10.67 2.90
N SER A 65 16.06 11.82 3.52
CA SER A 65 17.05 12.81 3.96
C SER A 65 17.71 12.42 5.28
#